data_AF-A0A7K4CGI5-F1
#
_entry.id   AF-A0A7K4CGI5-F1
#
_cell.length_a   1.000
_cell.length_b   1.000
_cell.length_c   1.000
_cell.angle_alpha   90.00
_cell.angle_beta   90.00
_cell.angle_gamma   90.00
#
_symmetry.space_group_name_H-M   'P 1'
#
loop_
_entity.id
_entity.type
_entity.pdbx_description
1 polymer ?
#
loop_
_entity_poly.entity_id
_entity_poly.type
_entity_poly.pdbx_seq_one_letter_code
_entity_poly.pdbx_strand_id
1 'polypeptide(L)'
;MDFKNKSKQGQENSQKIKVSLKGPYLVSGGIPLIQEEIRDDFEGYCHSWHEIKQYPQKETYALCRCGHSGNKPFCDGTHTKINFDGTETARDEPYEESAEVIEGPDLILTDKKNLCVHARFCLRAGGIWNLIRQSDNPEAREIAIEEASNCPSGRLVVYDKKTGNAIEPEFEKSIVVTEYPGRWEYGPLWILGGIPVESADGKIYEIRNRVTLCRCGRSLNKPFCDGRHSNSK
;
A
#
# COMPACT_ATOMS: atom_id res chain seq x y z
N MET A 1 -41.06 -25.86 8.38
CA MET A 1 -40.35 -24.63 8.75
C MET A 1 -38.87 -24.93 8.58
N ASP A 2 -38.24 -24.55 7.47
CA ASP A 2 -36.78 -24.67 7.32
C ASP A 2 -36.29 -23.70 6.23
N PHE A 3 -36.21 -22.42 6.62
CA PHE A 3 -35.50 -21.38 5.87
C PHE A 3 -34.44 -20.82 6.81
N LYS A 4 -33.21 -21.36 6.77
CA LYS A 4 -31.98 -20.71 7.25
C LYS A 4 -30.78 -21.66 7.07
N ASN A 5 -30.40 -21.94 5.83
CA ASN A 5 -29.03 -22.46 5.60
C ASN A 5 -28.51 -22.21 4.17
N LYS A 6 -28.71 -21.00 3.63
CA LYS A 6 -28.21 -20.62 2.29
C LYS A 6 -27.51 -19.26 2.20
N SER A 7 -27.12 -18.64 3.32
CA SER A 7 -26.63 -17.24 3.30
C SER A 7 -25.20 -17.03 3.80
N LYS A 8 -24.36 -18.06 3.92
CA LYS A 8 -22.96 -17.89 4.38
C LYS A 8 -21.87 -18.27 3.37
N GLN A 9 -22.22 -18.70 2.16
CA GLN A 9 -21.25 -19.09 1.12
C GLN A 9 -21.24 -18.18 -0.12
N GLY A 10 -21.94 -17.04 -0.08
CA GLY A 10 -22.03 -16.10 -1.21
C GLY A 10 -21.44 -14.71 -0.99
N GLN A 11 -20.77 -14.45 0.14
CA GLN A 11 -20.29 -13.11 0.53
C GLN A 11 -18.77 -12.91 0.49
N GLU A 12 -17.96 -13.95 0.26
CA GLU A 12 -16.49 -13.83 0.31
C GLU A 12 -15.85 -13.05 -0.86
N ASN A 13 -16.63 -12.65 -1.89
CA ASN A 13 -16.10 -12.05 -3.12
C ASN A 13 -16.66 -10.65 -3.50
N SER A 14 -17.23 -9.90 -2.55
CA SER A 14 -17.78 -8.55 -2.84
C SER A 14 -16.78 -7.40 -2.70
N GLN A 15 -15.70 -7.61 -1.92
CA GLN A 15 -14.72 -6.58 -1.60
C GLN A 15 -13.68 -6.44 -2.70
N LYS A 16 -13.63 -5.28 -3.34
CA LYS A 16 -12.62 -4.97 -4.38
C LYS A 16 -12.48 -3.48 -4.61
N ILE A 17 -11.42 -3.14 -5.33
CA ILE A 17 -11.16 -1.79 -5.84
C ILE A 17 -11.07 -1.90 -7.36
N LYS A 18 -11.90 -1.14 -8.09
CA LYS A 18 -11.83 -1.02 -9.54
C LYS A 18 -11.22 0.32 -9.95
N VAL A 19 -10.23 0.28 -10.84
CA VAL A 19 -9.69 1.46 -11.50
C VAL A 19 -10.69 1.90 -12.57
N SER A 20 -11.26 3.11 -12.44
CA SER A 20 -12.11 3.67 -13.49
C SER A 20 -11.25 4.32 -14.58
N LEU A 21 -11.58 4.10 -15.86
CA LEU A 21 -10.89 4.71 -17.00
C LEU A 21 -10.90 6.24 -16.88
N LYS A 22 -9.70 6.86 -16.83
CA LYS A 22 -9.50 8.32 -16.59
C LYS A 22 -10.17 8.85 -15.30
N GLY A 23 -10.62 7.96 -14.42
CA GLY A 23 -11.47 8.27 -13.29
C GLY A 23 -10.87 7.90 -11.94
N PRO A 24 -11.69 7.88 -10.88
CA PRO A 24 -11.27 7.52 -9.53
C PRO A 24 -11.02 6.01 -9.36
N TYR A 25 -10.60 5.62 -8.16
CA TYR A 25 -10.76 4.24 -7.69
C TYR A 25 -12.18 4.05 -7.16
N LEU A 26 -12.88 3.03 -7.64
CA LEU A 26 -14.22 2.65 -7.21
C LEU A 26 -14.10 1.50 -6.22
N VAL A 27 -14.47 1.73 -4.97
CA VAL A 27 -14.40 0.75 -3.89
C VAL A 27 -15.79 0.16 -3.66
N SER A 28 -15.88 -1.16 -3.51
CA SER A 28 -17.12 -1.89 -3.20
C SER A 28 -16.92 -2.95 -2.11
N GLY A 29 -18.01 -3.37 -1.47
CA GLY A 29 -18.02 -4.44 -0.46
C GLY A 29 -17.82 -3.94 0.97
N GLY A 30 -18.13 -2.68 1.25
CA GLY A 30 -18.11 -2.17 2.63
C GLY A 30 -16.72 -2.05 3.27
N ILE A 31 -15.66 -1.94 2.46
CA ILE A 31 -14.26 -1.88 2.93
C ILE A 31 -14.05 -0.65 3.82
N PRO A 32 -13.58 -0.80 5.08
CA PRO A 32 -13.24 0.31 5.97
C PRO A 32 -12.24 1.29 5.36
N LEU A 33 -12.45 2.58 5.62
CA LEU A 33 -11.55 3.65 5.22
C LEU A 33 -11.09 4.38 6.48
N ILE A 34 -9.78 4.41 6.71
CA ILE A 34 -9.15 5.11 7.81
C ILE A 34 -8.08 6.08 7.29
N GLN A 35 -7.63 6.99 8.15
CA GLN A 35 -6.53 7.89 7.87
C GLN A 35 -5.48 7.71 8.96
N GLU A 36 -4.24 7.52 8.52
CA GLU A 36 -3.09 7.39 9.40
C GLU A 36 -2.00 8.37 9.00
N GLU A 37 -1.25 8.82 10.00
CA GLU A 37 -0.07 9.66 9.81
C GLU A 37 1.20 8.92 10.23
N ILE A 38 2.30 9.22 9.55
CA ILE A 38 3.63 8.79 9.97
C ILE A 38 4.08 9.67 11.14
N ARG A 39 4.56 9.02 12.21
CA ARG A 39 5.24 9.67 13.34
C ARG A 39 6.71 9.28 13.37
N ASP A 40 7.52 10.31 13.54
CA ASP A 40 8.96 10.16 13.67
C ASP A 40 9.34 9.84 15.13
N ASP A 41 10.44 9.12 15.33
CA ASP A 41 11.06 8.93 16.64
C ASP A 41 11.84 10.18 17.09
N PHE A 42 12.50 10.09 18.25
CA PHE A 42 13.27 11.19 18.81
C PHE A 42 14.53 11.55 18.00
N GLU A 43 14.98 10.66 17.10
CA GLU A 43 16.11 10.89 16.19
C GLU A 43 15.65 11.45 14.84
N GLY A 44 14.33 11.54 14.61
CA GLY A 44 13.74 12.07 13.39
C GLY A 44 13.54 11.03 12.29
N TYR A 45 13.58 9.73 12.60
CA TYR A 45 13.26 8.66 11.66
C TYR A 45 11.79 8.27 11.74
N CYS A 46 11.18 7.98 10.59
CA CYS A 46 9.83 7.44 10.53
C CYS A 46 9.74 6.12 11.29
N HIS A 47 8.90 6.06 12.33
CA HIS A 47 8.89 4.97 13.29
C HIS A 47 7.55 4.25 13.37
N SER A 48 6.42 4.98 13.43
CA SER A 48 5.11 4.34 13.53
C SER A 48 4.03 5.00 12.69
N TRP A 49 3.00 4.22 12.36
CA TRP A 49 1.72 4.69 11.89
C TRP A 49 0.83 5.06 13.08
N HIS A 50 0.05 6.13 12.93
CA HIS A 50 -0.93 6.56 13.94
C HIS A 50 -2.27 6.85 13.29
N GLU A 51 -3.32 6.14 13.71
CA GLU A 51 -4.68 6.44 13.30
C GLU A 51 -5.11 7.81 13.84
N ILE A 52 -5.59 8.65 12.93
CA ILE A 52 -6.09 9.99 13.24
C ILE A 52 -7.56 10.17 12.88
N LYS A 53 -8.11 9.30 12.03
CA LYS A 53 -9.51 9.40 11.62
C LYS A 53 -10.04 8.08 11.07
N GLN A 54 -11.25 7.72 11.49
CA GLN A 54 -12.07 6.73 10.81
C GLN A 54 -13.15 7.44 10.00
N TYR A 55 -13.37 7.02 8.76
CA TYR A 55 -14.46 7.55 7.94
C TYR A 55 -15.73 6.72 8.14
N PRO A 56 -16.93 7.31 8.00
CA PRO A 56 -18.17 6.56 8.07
C PRO A 56 -18.20 5.41 7.04
N GLN A 57 -18.56 4.22 7.50
CA GLN A 57 -18.63 3.03 6.65
C GLN A 57 -19.67 3.22 5.53
N LYS A 58 -19.31 2.80 4.31
CA LYS A 58 -20.19 2.80 3.14
C LYS A 58 -19.97 1.54 2.33
N GLU A 59 -21.05 1.01 1.77
CA GLU A 59 -20.99 -0.16 0.88
C GLU A 59 -20.12 0.11 -0.35
N THR A 60 -20.22 1.32 -0.91
CA THR A 60 -19.41 1.78 -2.03
C THR A 60 -18.98 3.23 -1.85
N TYR A 61 -17.81 3.58 -2.40
CA TYR A 61 -17.31 4.96 -2.44
C TYR A 61 -16.24 5.12 -3.53
N ALA A 62 -15.95 6.37 -3.90
CA ALA A 62 -14.97 6.71 -4.93
C ALA A 62 -13.80 7.52 -4.35
N LEU A 63 -12.57 7.04 -4.50
CA LEU A 63 -11.35 7.70 -4.01
C LEU A 63 -10.63 8.45 -5.13
N CYS A 64 -10.11 9.62 -4.81
CA CYS A 64 -9.38 10.46 -5.75
C CYS A 64 -8.11 9.76 -6.23
N ARG A 65 -7.97 9.67 -7.56
CA ARG A 65 -6.78 9.15 -8.25
C ARG A 65 -5.97 10.24 -8.96
N CYS A 66 -6.62 11.35 -9.31
CA CYS A 66 -6.01 12.42 -10.10
C CYS A 66 -5.18 13.41 -9.27
N GLY A 67 -5.28 13.40 -7.94
CA GLY A 67 -4.56 14.33 -7.06
C GLY A 67 -5.20 15.72 -6.91
N HIS A 68 -6.23 16.06 -7.68
CA HIS A 68 -6.78 17.43 -7.72
C HIS A 68 -8.16 17.61 -7.08
N SER A 69 -8.74 16.57 -6.47
CA SER A 69 -10.04 16.73 -5.81
C SER A 69 -9.99 17.78 -4.69
N GLY A 70 -11.03 18.61 -4.57
CA GLY A 70 -11.25 19.49 -3.43
C GLY A 70 -11.86 18.78 -2.21
N ASN A 71 -12.38 17.56 -2.38
CA ASN A 71 -13.00 16.75 -1.32
C ASN A 71 -12.17 15.50 -0.98
N LYS A 72 -10.84 15.64 -0.94
CA LYS A 72 -9.93 14.52 -0.62
C LYS A 72 -10.30 13.88 0.73
N PRO A 73 -10.18 12.54 0.86
CA PRO A 73 -9.63 11.58 -0.11
C PRO A 73 -10.60 11.16 -1.21
N PHE A 74 -11.84 11.65 -1.19
CA PHE A 74 -12.89 11.25 -2.12
C PHE A 74 -12.73 11.94 -3.48
N CYS A 75 -13.37 11.37 -4.49
CA CYS A 75 -13.51 11.98 -5.80
C CYS A 75 -14.67 12.99 -5.82
N ASP A 76 -14.46 14.14 -6.47
CA ASP A 76 -15.45 15.21 -6.67
C ASP A 76 -15.70 15.51 -8.17
N GLY A 77 -15.21 14.65 -9.06
CA GLY A 77 -15.33 14.84 -10.51
C GLY A 77 -14.28 15.75 -11.16
N THR A 78 -13.33 16.31 -10.39
CA THR A 78 -12.28 17.20 -10.94
C THR A 78 -11.44 16.54 -12.03
N HIS A 79 -11.26 15.22 -12.00
CA HIS A 79 -10.52 14.45 -13.01
C HIS A 79 -11.03 14.69 -14.45
N THR A 80 -12.34 14.88 -14.65
CA THR A 80 -12.92 15.17 -15.96
C THR A 80 -12.54 16.58 -16.43
N LYS A 81 -12.56 17.56 -15.52
CA LYS A 81 -12.27 18.97 -15.83
C LYS A 81 -10.81 19.18 -16.26
N ILE A 82 -9.90 18.41 -15.66
CA ILE A 82 -8.46 18.51 -15.94
C ILE A 82 -7.97 17.51 -16.99
N ASN A 83 -8.88 16.76 -17.62
CA ASN A 83 -8.54 15.68 -18.57
C ASN A 83 -7.48 14.72 -18.02
N PHE A 84 -7.69 14.23 -16.80
CA PHE A 84 -6.72 13.39 -16.10
C PHE A 84 -6.28 12.19 -16.95
N ASP A 85 -4.97 12.12 -17.22
CA ASP A 85 -4.35 10.92 -17.77
C ASP A 85 -4.11 9.87 -16.68
N GLY A 86 -5.10 9.00 -16.54
CA GLY A 86 -5.09 7.86 -15.65
C GLY A 86 -4.66 6.55 -16.30
N THR A 87 -3.96 6.59 -17.44
CA THR A 87 -3.50 5.39 -18.15
C THR A 87 -2.70 4.51 -17.20
N GLU A 88 -3.09 3.24 -17.10
CA GLU A 88 -2.39 2.25 -16.29
C GLU A 88 -1.12 1.83 -17.03
N THR A 89 -0.01 1.83 -16.31
CA THR A 89 1.34 1.56 -16.82
C THR A 89 2.07 0.50 -16.01
N ALA A 90 1.45 0.03 -14.92
CA ALA A 90 1.95 -1.07 -14.13
C ALA A 90 2.04 -2.32 -14.99
N ARG A 91 3.17 -3.00 -14.88
CA ARG A 91 3.37 -4.28 -15.53
C ARG A 91 2.52 -5.34 -14.85
N ASP A 92 2.00 -6.25 -15.66
CA ASP A 92 1.44 -7.48 -15.17
C ASP A 92 2.52 -8.54 -15.08
N GLU A 93 3.31 -8.43 -14.04
CA GLU A 93 4.33 -9.41 -13.69
C GLU A 93 4.20 -9.70 -12.18
N PRO A 94 4.32 -10.95 -11.75
CA PRO A 94 4.42 -11.30 -10.34
C PRO A 94 5.49 -10.48 -9.62
N TYR A 95 5.28 -10.24 -8.33
CA TYR A 95 6.22 -9.53 -7.48
C TYR A 95 7.63 -10.14 -7.55
N GLU A 96 7.72 -11.45 -7.37
CA GLU A 96 8.97 -12.21 -7.30
C GLU A 96 9.82 -12.11 -8.58
N GLU A 97 9.19 -11.98 -9.76
CA GLU A 97 9.91 -11.96 -11.04
C GLU A 97 10.83 -10.76 -11.25
N SER A 98 10.60 -9.66 -10.52
CA SER A 98 11.46 -8.47 -10.64
C SER A 98 11.92 -7.89 -9.31
N ALA A 99 11.67 -8.59 -8.20
CA ALA A 99 12.18 -8.16 -6.91
C ALA A 99 13.67 -8.55 -6.82
N GLU A 100 14.52 -7.59 -6.49
CA GLU A 100 15.93 -7.88 -6.24
C GLU A 100 16.07 -8.57 -4.89
N VAL A 101 16.90 -9.61 -4.82
CA VAL A 101 17.15 -10.38 -3.60
C VAL A 101 18.44 -9.91 -2.94
N ILE A 102 18.36 -9.59 -1.66
CA ILE A 102 19.50 -9.28 -0.80
C ILE A 102 19.54 -10.32 0.31
N GLU A 103 20.65 -11.05 0.39
CA GLU A 103 20.82 -12.09 1.40
C GLU A 103 21.60 -11.59 2.62
N GLY A 104 21.10 -11.96 3.80
CA GLY A 104 21.78 -11.86 5.07
C GLY A 104 22.09 -13.25 5.68
N PRO A 105 22.71 -13.27 6.87
CA PRO A 105 22.91 -14.49 7.64
C PRO A 105 21.63 -15.24 8.01
N ASP A 106 20.62 -14.54 8.56
CA ASP A 106 19.37 -15.15 9.05
C ASP A 106 18.12 -14.67 8.28
N LEU A 107 18.21 -13.56 7.56
CA LEU A 107 17.11 -12.97 6.78
C LEU A 107 17.45 -12.83 5.30
N ILE A 108 16.42 -12.84 4.47
CA ILE A 108 16.46 -12.43 3.06
C ILE A 108 15.54 -11.23 2.90
N LEU A 109 15.95 -10.22 2.14
CA LEU A 109 15.12 -9.09 1.76
C LEU A 109 14.88 -9.10 0.26
N THR A 110 13.64 -8.88 -0.13
CA THR A 110 13.26 -8.59 -1.52
C THR A 110 12.96 -7.10 -1.69
N ASP A 111 13.44 -6.50 -2.79
CA ASP A 111 13.25 -5.08 -3.12
C ASP A 111 12.71 -4.91 -4.55
N LYS A 112 11.40 -4.65 -4.66
CA LYS A 112 10.73 -4.38 -5.94
C LYS A 112 10.78 -2.88 -6.26
N LYS A 113 11.82 -2.45 -6.97
CA LYS A 113 12.19 -1.04 -7.17
C LYS A 113 11.14 -0.14 -7.84
N ASN A 114 10.18 -0.70 -8.59
CA ASN A 114 9.11 0.07 -9.22
C ASN A 114 7.99 0.49 -8.23
N LEU A 115 8.02 -0.01 -7.00
CA LEU A 115 7.11 0.38 -5.93
C LEU A 115 7.69 1.51 -5.06
N CYS A 116 6.80 2.23 -4.39
CA CYS A 116 7.16 3.33 -3.51
C CYS A 116 7.98 2.85 -2.29
N VAL A 117 9.02 3.60 -1.90
CA VAL A 117 9.75 3.44 -0.62
C VAL A 117 9.70 4.71 0.25
N HIS A 118 8.92 5.72 -0.17
CA HIS A 118 8.95 7.08 0.40
C HIS A 118 8.20 7.24 1.74
N ALA A 119 7.61 6.17 2.27
CA ALA A 119 7.21 6.14 3.68
C ALA A 119 8.44 6.13 4.61
N ARG A 120 9.64 5.81 4.09
CA ARG A 120 10.95 6.03 4.75
C ARG A 120 11.18 5.29 6.08
N PHE A 121 10.31 4.38 6.48
CA PHE A 121 10.54 3.47 7.62
C PHE A 121 11.83 2.65 7.49
N CYS A 122 12.34 2.43 6.28
CA CYS A 122 13.52 1.61 6.00
C CYS A 122 14.88 2.33 6.15
N LEU A 123 14.92 3.48 6.84
CA LEU A 123 16.11 4.34 6.93
C LEU A 123 16.71 4.41 8.34
N ARG A 124 16.06 3.86 9.36
CA ARG A 124 16.54 3.92 10.74
C ARG A 124 17.69 2.93 10.93
N ALA A 125 18.49 3.10 11.98
CA ALA A 125 19.61 2.22 12.32
C ALA A 125 20.57 1.91 11.15
N GLY A 126 20.80 2.88 10.25
CA GLY A 126 21.67 2.71 9.08
C GLY A 126 21.00 2.07 7.85
N GLY A 127 19.69 1.80 7.93
CA GLY A 127 18.80 1.38 6.86
C GLY A 127 18.74 -0.13 6.64
N ILE A 128 17.55 -0.61 6.27
CA ILE A 128 17.22 -2.04 6.15
C ILE A 128 18.24 -2.85 5.37
N TRP A 129 18.79 -2.34 4.26
CA TRP A 129 19.74 -3.08 3.44
C TRP A 129 21.04 -3.42 4.19
N ASN A 130 21.45 -2.58 5.14
CA ASN A 130 22.59 -2.85 6.00
C ASN A 130 22.21 -3.80 7.14
N LEU A 131 21.03 -3.60 7.73
CA LEU A 131 20.50 -4.47 8.79
C LEU A 131 20.37 -5.92 8.33
N ILE A 132 19.90 -6.15 7.09
CA ILE A 132 19.79 -7.51 6.51
C ILE A 132 21.16 -8.20 6.47
N ARG A 133 22.22 -7.50 6.07
CA ARG A 133 23.59 -8.05 6.04
C ARG A 133 24.13 -8.41 7.41
N GLN A 134 23.51 -7.91 8.48
CA GLN A 134 23.87 -8.11 9.88
C GLN A 134 22.76 -8.89 10.63
N SER A 135 21.92 -9.64 9.92
CA SER A 135 20.73 -10.26 10.50
C SER A 135 20.99 -11.39 11.51
N ASP A 136 22.23 -11.82 11.70
CA ASP A 136 22.67 -12.66 12.83
C ASP A 136 22.75 -11.88 14.15
N ASN A 137 22.82 -10.55 14.10
CA ASN A 137 22.64 -9.69 15.27
C ASN A 137 21.13 -9.59 15.60
N PRO A 138 20.69 -9.95 16.82
CA PRO A 138 19.27 -9.96 17.18
C PRO A 138 18.56 -8.60 17.05
N GLU A 139 19.25 -7.51 17.40
CA GLU A 139 18.70 -6.15 17.31
C GLU A 139 18.55 -5.72 15.85
N ALA A 140 19.58 -5.95 15.03
CA ALA A 140 19.50 -5.65 13.59
C ALA A 140 18.39 -6.45 12.90
N ARG A 141 18.22 -7.72 13.31
CA ARG A 141 17.17 -8.61 12.82
C ARG A 141 15.77 -8.06 13.16
N GLU A 142 15.55 -7.66 14.40
CA GLU A 142 14.27 -7.13 14.86
C GLU A 142 13.91 -5.82 14.15
N ILE A 143 14.86 -4.88 14.07
CA ILE A 143 14.65 -3.61 13.38
C ILE A 143 14.36 -3.85 11.89
N ALA A 144 15.10 -4.72 11.21
CA ALA A 144 14.85 -5.01 9.79
C ALA A 144 13.43 -5.54 9.52
N ILE A 145 12.92 -6.40 10.41
CA ILE A 145 11.55 -6.94 10.33
C ILE A 145 10.53 -5.82 10.56
N GLU A 146 10.75 -4.98 11.58
CA GLU A 146 9.85 -3.85 11.88
C GLU A 146 9.81 -2.83 10.72
N GLU A 147 10.96 -2.47 10.16
CA GLU A 147 11.06 -1.54 9.03
C GLU A 147 10.33 -2.06 7.78
N ALA A 148 10.49 -3.35 7.46
CA ALA A 148 9.80 -3.98 6.34
C ALA A 148 8.28 -4.11 6.57
N SER A 149 7.88 -4.44 7.80
CA SER A 149 6.47 -4.57 8.22
C SER A 149 5.73 -3.25 8.07
N ASN A 150 6.40 -2.12 8.35
CA ASN A 150 5.84 -0.79 8.18
C ASN A 150 5.90 -0.26 6.74
N CYS A 151 6.51 -0.97 5.78
CA CYS A 151 6.60 -0.54 4.38
C CYS A 151 5.24 -0.65 3.68
N PRO A 152 4.48 0.43 3.45
CA PRO A 152 3.06 0.32 3.06
C PRO A 152 2.87 -0.26 1.66
N SER A 153 3.82 -0.01 0.77
CA SER A 153 3.76 -0.48 -0.62
C SER A 153 4.01 -1.98 -0.76
N GLY A 154 4.53 -2.63 0.28
CA GLY A 154 5.10 -3.98 0.17
C GLY A 154 6.26 -4.03 -0.82
N ARG A 155 6.98 -2.91 -1.05
CA ARG A 155 8.20 -2.92 -1.86
C ARG A 155 9.27 -3.82 -1.25
N LEU A 156 9.40 -3.71 0.06
CA LEU A 156 10.35 -4.41 0.89
C LEU A 156 9.61 -5.53 1.63
N VAL A 157 9.99 -6.78 1.37
CA VAL A 157 9.48 -7.94 2.09
C VAL A 157 10.65 -8.76 2.61
N VAL A 158 10.64 -9.02 3.91
CA VAL A 158 11.64 -9.83 4.60
C VAL A 158 11.15 -11.27 4.67
N TYR A 159 12.07 -12.20 4.47
CA TYR A 159 11.83 -13.63 4.58
C TYR A 159 12.79 -14.21 5.62
N ASP A 160 12.30 -15.17 6.39
CA ASP A 160 13.14 -15.96 7.28
C ASP A 160 13.96 -16.96 6.44
N LYS A 161 15.30 -16.90 6.53
CA LYS A 161 16.17 -17.70 5.66
C LYS A 161 16.08 -19.20 5.93
N LYS A 162 15.73 -19.61 7.15
CA LYS A 162 15.66 -21.03 7.55
C LYS A 162 14.38 -21.67 7.04
N THR A 163 13.26 -20.96 7.14
CA THR A 163 11.95 -21.49 6.75
C THR A 163 11.57 -21.15 5.31
N GLY A 164 12.15 -20.11 4.74
CA GLY A 164 11.78 -19.58 3.42
C GLY A 164 10.48 -18.78 3.41
N ASN A 165 9.85 -18.57 4.57
CA ASN A 165 8.56 -17.89 4.67
C ASN A 165 8.73 -16.38 4.74
N ALA A 166 7.83 -15.65 4.09
CA ALA A 166 7.71 -14.20 4.27
C ALA A 166 7.33 -13.87 5.73
N ILE A 167 7.98 -12.85 6.28
CA ILE A 167 7.64 -12.26 7.58
C ILE A 167 6.87 -10.98 7.29
N GLU A 168 5.55 -11.06 7.37
CA GLU A 168 4.66 -9.92 7.20
C GLU A 168 3.59 -9.89 8.29
N PRO A 169 3.10 -8.71 8.69
CA PRO A 169 1.93 -8.63 9.56
C PRO A 169 0.69 -9.18 8.85
N GLU A 170 -0.19 -9.79 9.62
CA GLU A 170 -1.55 -10.10 9.18
C GLU A 170 -2.38 -8.82 9.25
N PHE A 171 -3.07 -8.49 8.15
CA PHE A 171 -3.94 -7.32 8.08
C PHE A 171 -5.38 -7.69 7.82
N GLU A 172 -6.29 -7.07 8.57
CA GLU A 172 -7.69 -7.00 8.15
C GLU A 172 -7.84 -6.11 6.91
N LYS A 173 -8.86 -6.40 6.10
CA LYS A 173 -9.14 -5.64 4.88
C LYS A 173 -9.53 -4.21 5.20
N SER A 174 -8.70 -3.25 4.80
CA SER A 174 -9.00 -1.82 4.94
C SER A 174 -8.24 -0.99 3.89
N ILE A 175 -8.64 0.27 3.75
CA ILE A 175 -7.90 1.28 2.99
C ILE A 175 -7.46 2.37 3.96
N VAL A 176 -6.17 2.66 3.97
CA VAL A 176 -5.58 3.73 4.76
C VAL A 176 -5.20 4.90 3.85
N VAL A 177 -5.70 6.07 4.20
CA VAL A 177 -5.26 7.34 3.64
C VAL A 177 -4.00 7.75 4.39
N THR A 178 -2.84 7.60 3.76
CA THR A 178 -1.55 7.86 4.43
C THR A 178 -1.16 9.34 4.32
N GLU A 179 -0.73 9.92 5.44
CA GLU A 179 -0.23 11.28 5.51
C GLU A 179 1.15 11.33 6.20
N TYR A 180 1.96 12.32 5.85
CA TYR A 180 3.20 12.61 6.57
C TYR A 180 3.30 14.10 6.88
N PRO A 181 2.67 14.55 8.00
CA PRO A 181 2.65 15.95 8.40
C PRO A 181 4.04 16.54 8.59
N GLY A 182 4.99 15.77 9.15
CA GLY A 182 6.37 16.20 9.38
C GLY A 182 7.11 16.66 8.11
N ARG A 183 6.63 16.26 6.92
CA ARG A 183 7.17 16.67 5.63
C ARG A 183 6.16 17.34 4.70
N TRP A 184 4.95 17.63 5.18
CA TRP A 184 3.87 18.18 4.35
C TRP A 184 3.54 17.31 3.11
N GLU A 185 3.74 16.00 3.23
CA GLU A 185 3.57 15.05 2.14
C GLU A 185 2.22 14.32 2.26
N TYR A 186 1.45 14.35 1.17
CA TYR A 186 0.25 13.52 1.00
C TYR A 186 0.66 12.17 0.39
N GLY A 187 0.61 11.11 1.21
CA GLY A 187 1.02 9.77 0.81
C GLY A 187 0.02 9.07 -0.14
N PRO A 188 0.32 7.84 -0.58
CA PRO A 188 -0.61 7.04 -1.37
C PRO A 188 -1.82 6.52 -0.57
N LEU A 189 -2.73 5.82 -1.24
CA LEU A 189 -3.73 4.99 -0.57
C LEU A 189 -3.08 3.64 -0.27
N TRP A 190 -2.99 3.25 1.00
CA TRP A 190 -2.44 1.98 1.43
C TRP A 190 -3.56 0.95 1.58
N ILE A 191 -3.48 -0.11 0.78
CA ILE A 191 -4.51 -1.15 0.67
C ILE A 191 -4.01 -2.37 1.43
N LEU A 192 -4.83 -2.86 2.36
CA LEU A 192 -4.46 -3.88 3.35
C LEU A 192 -5.32 -5.14 3.22
N GLY A 193 -4.75 -6.29 3.58
CA GLY A 193 -5.50 -7.55 3.76
C GLY A 193 -5.90 -8.24 2.46
N GLY A 194 -5.12 -8.11 1.39
CA GLY A 194 -5.38 -8.85 0.15
C GLY A 194 -6.64 -8.41 -0.59
N ILE A 195 -6.99 -7.12 -0.57
CA ILE A 195 -8.11 -6.59 -1.35
C ILE A 195 -7.74 -6.62 -2.85
N PRO A 196 -8.54 -7.29 -3.71
CA PRO A 196 -8.29 -7.31 -5.14
C PRO A 196 -8.38 -5.92 -5.79
N VAL A 197 -7.42 -5.61 -6.65
CA VAL A 197 -7.43 -4.41 -7.50
C VAL A 197 -7.69 -4.84 -8.94
N GLU A 198 -8.85 -4.43 -9.47
CA GLU A 198 -9.27 -4.61 -10.85
C GLU A 198 -8.88 -3.38 -11.66
N SER A 199 -8.14 -3.57 -12.74
CA SER A 199 -7.80 -2.53 -13.72
C SER A 199 -9.04 -2.01 -14.47
N ALA A 200 -8.85 -0.97 -15.29
CA ALA A 200 -9.93 -0.43 -16.11
C ALA A 200 -10.41 -1.39 -17.20
N ASP A 201 -9.55 -2.30 -17.67
CA ASP A 201 -9.88 -3.31 -18.69
C ASP A 201 -10.48 -4.61 -18.10
N GLY A 202 -10.55 -4.71 -16.77
CA GLY A 202 -11.17 -5.83 -16.06
C GLY A 202 -10.19 -6.89 -15.55
N LYS A 203 -8.90 -6.74 -15.81
CA LYS A 203 -7.86 -7.61 -15.26
C LYS A 203 -7.63 -7.37 -13.78
N ILE A 204 -7.44 -8.45 -13.01
CA ILE A 204 -7.04 -8.39 -11.60
C ILE A 204 -5.51 -8.38 -11.51
N TYR A 205 -4.94 -7.37 -10.87
CA TYR A 205 -3.51 -7.37 -10.52
C TYR A 205 -3.23 -8.43 -9.46
N GLU A 206 -1.96 -8.84 -9.33
CA GLU A 206 -1.51 -9.74 -8.26
C GLU A 206 -2.08 -9.32 -6.89
N ILE A 207 -2.75 -10.25 -6.21
CA ILE A 207 -3.30 -10.03 -4.88
C ILE A 207 -2.16 -10.20 -3.88
N ARG A 208 -1.84 -9.13 -3.16
CA ARG A 208 -0.76 -9.10 -2.17
C ARG A 208 -1.28 -8.72 -0.79
N ASN A 209 -0.55 -9.08 0.26
CA ASN A 209 -0.88 -8.74 1.64
C ASN A 209 -1.13 -7.23 1.83
N ARG A 210 -0.30 -6.40 1.20
CA ARG A 210 -0.48 -4.95 1.10
C ARG A 210 0.06 -4.37 -0.20
N VAL A 211 -0.55 -3.29 -0.68
CA VAL A 211 -0.07 -2.48 -1.82
C VAL A 211 -0.38 -1.00 -1.59
N THR A 212 0.22 -0.12 -2.39
CA THR A 212 -0.14 1.30 -2.40
C THR A 212 -0.61 1.76 -3.77
N LEU A 213 -1.76 2.44 -3.82
CA LEU A 213 -2.31 3.04 -5.02
C LEU A 213 -1.96 4.53 -5.10
N CYS A 214 -1.67 5.01 -6.31
CA CYS A 214 -1.34 6.39 -6.58
C CYS A 214 -2.53 7.30 -6.27
N ARG A 215 -2.36 8.22 -5.32
CA ARG A 215 -3.34 9.27 -4.96
C ARG A 215 -3.05 10.62 -5.63
N CYS A 216 -1.80 10.86 -6.04
CA CYS A 216 -1.33 12.16 -6.53
C CYS A 216 -1.45 12.36 -8.05
N GLY A 217 -1.88 11.34 -8.81
CA GLY A 217 -2.00 11.39 -10.27
C GLY A 217 -0.68 11.29 -11.07
N ARG A 218 0.48 11.32 -10.42
CA ARG A 218 1.79 11.49 -11.10
C ARG A 218 2.63 10.22 -11.25
N SER A 219 2.19 9.09 -10.70
CA SER A 219 2.94 7.82 -10.79
C SER A 219 3.19 7.43 -12.26
N LEU A 220 4.37 6.89 -12.56
CA LEU A 220 4.67 6.20 -13.81
C LEU A 220 4.44 4.69 -13.72
N ASN A 221 3.98 4.19 -12.58
CA ASN A 221 3.63 2.79 -12.34
C ASN A 221 2.13 2.67 -12.00
N LYS A 222 1.25 3.45 -12.65
CA LYS A 222 -0.19 3.48 -12.32
C LYS A 222 -0.81 2.09 -12.56
N PRO A 223 -1.70 1.61 -11.68
CA PRO A 223 -2.35 2.35 -10.60
C PRO A 223 -1.53 2.43 -9.31
N PHE A 224 -0.40 1.74 -9.22
CA PHE A 224 0.43 1.72 -8.02
C PHE A 224 1.22 3.01 -7.81
N CYS A 225 1.58 3.26 -6.56
CA CYS A 225 2.47 4.36 -6.20
C CYS A 225 3.93 3.99 -6.46
N ASP A 226 4.65 4.85 -7.17
CA ASP A 226 6.10 4.74 -7.43
C ASP A 226 6.93 5.75 -6.61
N GLY A 227 6.30 6.50 -5.71
CA GLY A 227 6.96 7.51 -4.89
C GLY A 227 6.95 8.93 -5.43
N ARG A 228 6.50 9.19 -6.67
CA ARG A 228 6.49 10.56 -7.24
C ARG A 228 5.66 11.59 -6.48
N HIS A 229 4.85 11.16 -5.51
CA HIS A 229 4.14 12.06 -4.61
C HIS A 229 5.09 12.90 -3.73
N SER A 230 6.30 12.43 -3.40
CA SER A 230 7.25 13.21 -2.60
C SER A 230 7.88 14.39 -3.34
N ASN A 231 7.74 14.44 -4.68
CA ASN A 231 8.30 15.50 -5.52
C ASN A 231 7.29 16.62 -5.82
N SER A 232 6.17 16.71 -5.10
CA SER A 232 5.34 17.94 -5.10
C SER A 232 5.97 18.95 -4.16
N LYS A 233 6.87 19.76 -4.70
CA LYS A 233 7.02 21.14 -4.25
C LYS A 233 6.15 22.03 -5.11
#